data_AF-A0A8C3RV02-F1
#
_entry.id   AF-A0A8C3RV02-F1
#
_cell.length_a   1.000
_cell.length_b   1.000
_cell.length_c   1.000
_cell.angle_alpha   90.00
_cell.angle_beta   90.00
_cell.angle_gamma   90.00
#
_symmetry.space_group_name_H-M   'P 1'
#
loop_
_entity.id
_entity.type
_entity.pdbx_description
1 polymer ?
#
loop_
_entity_poly.entity_id
_entity_poly.type
_entity_poly.pdbx_seq_one_letter_code
_entity_poly.pdbx_strand_id
1 'polypeptide(L)'
;MWLLDDCEGVLLLRASLERRWKDAPSPSPTLKPVPSGPQQYICTERVTVLCLEPDPKPCDLALNLVGQHLVRQLVVKGMREFLQNHDPVKPLVMSFHGWTGTGKTYVSSMLVRYLFRDGVRSPYVHQFSPIVHFPHAEQIEKYKENLKSWIQGNLTNCGRSVFLFDEMDKMHPGLIDVIIPFLGPSWVVYGTNYRKAIFIFISNGGGEQINRMTLDLWHARKDREEISLQDLESAVSEAVFENPNNGFWKSGIIEEHLIDLLVPFLPLKQHHVKQCVVNELTQQGLTVRQDIIQAVADSIPYFPEEERVFSSTGCKTVASRVTFFS
;
A
#
# COMPACT_ATOMS: atom_id res chain seq x y z
N MET A 1 12.54 31.53 -20.42
CA MET A 1 12.08 32.13 -19.15
C MET A 1 11.10 31.13 -18.54
N TRP A 2 11.66 30.27 -17.68
CA TRP A 2 11.08 29.28 -16.76
C TRP A 2 9.92 28.37 -17.24
N LEU A 3 10.29 27.15 -17.67
CA LEU A 3 9.57 25.90 -17.44
C LEU A 3 10.63 24.81 -17.16
N LEU A 4 10.86 24.54 -15.88
CA LEU A 4 11.55 23.40 -15.25
C LEU A 4 10.55 22.93 -14.16
N ASP A 5 10.36 21.69 -13.73
CA ASP A 5 10.85 20.34 -14.03
C ASP A 5 9.88 19.46 -13.20
N ASP A 6 9.21 18.46 -13.77
CA ASP A 6 8.25 17.60 -13.03
C ASP A 6 8.69 16.11 -12.98
N CYS A 7 10.00 15.88 -12.91
CA CYS A 7 10.58 14.58 -12.47
C CYS A 7 11.01 14.59 -10.99
N GLU A 8 10.80 15.69 -10.27
CA GLU A 8 11.22 15.87 -8.88
C GLU A 8 10.24 15.24 -7.86
N GLY A 9 9.02 14.88 -8.31
CA GLY A 9 7.91 14.45 -7.44
C GLY A 9 8.12 13.14 -6.67
N VAL A 10 8.91 12.19 -7.17
CA VAL A 10 9.13 10.89 -6.48
C VAL A 10 10.29 10.96 -5.47
N LEU A 11 11.30 11.79 -5.74
CA LEU A 11 12.44 12.01 -4.82
C LEU A 11 12.11 13.04 -3.72
N LEU A 12 11.33 14.08 -4.03
CA LEU A 12 10.84 15.03 -3.02
C LEU A 12 9.85 14.41 -2.05
N LEU A 13 9.15 13.33 -2.44
CA LEU A 13 8.22 12.61 -1.56
C LEU A 13 8.93 11.93 -0.38
N ARG A 14 10.13 11.35 -0.61
CA ARG A 14 10.99 10.86 0.48
C ARG A 14 11.53 12.02 1.34
N ALA A 15 12.02 13.09 0.73
CA ALA A 15 12.63 14.21 1.44
C ALA A 15 11.64 15.12 2.21
N SER A 16 10.37 15.16 1.81
CA SER A 16 9.30 15.91 2.50
C SER A 16 8.71 15.12 3.67
N LEU A 17 8.61 13.79 3.55
CA LEU A 17 8.21 12.90 4.65
C LEU A 17 9.28 12.82 5.75
N GLU A 18 10.57 12.81 5.38
CA GLU A 18 11.70 12.84 6.33
C GLU A 18 11.69 14.07 7.25
N ARG A 19 11.34 15.25 6.71
CA ARG A 19 11.26 16.50 7.50
C ARG A 19 10.09 16.48 8.49
N ARG A 20 8.92 15.97 8.11
CA ARG A 20 7.74 15.97 9.01
C ARG A 20 7.91 15.09 10.25
N TRP A 21 8.70 14.02 10.19
CA TRP A 21 9.02 13.18 11.35
C TRP A 21 10.17 13.75 12.18
N LYS A 22 11.26 14.19 11.53
CA LYS A 22 12.45 14.74 12.22
C LYS A 22 12.18 16.09 12.89
N ASP A 23 11.28 16.90 12.32
CA ASP A 23 10.90 18.22 12.82
C ASP A 23 9.57 18.21 13.59
N ALA A 24 8.98 17.03 13.85
CA ALA A 24 7.76 16.93 14.66
C ALA A 24 8.05 17.38 16.10
N PRO A 25 7.40 18.46 16.59
CA PRO A 25 7.54 18.85 17.98
C PRO A 25 7.04 17.70 18.87
N SER A 26 7.71 17.47 20.00
CA SER A 26 7.12 16.68 21.09
C SER A 26 5.73 17.24 21.42
N PRO A 27 4.70 16.38 21.63
CA PRO A 27 3.36 16.86 21.90
C PRO A 27 3.36 17.60 23.24
N SER A 28 3.35 18.93 23.17
CA SER A 28 3.07 19.80 24.31
C SER A 28 1.54 19.84 24.48
N PRO A 29 1.02 19.81 25.72
CA PRO A 29 -0.42 19.61 25.99
C PRO A 29 -1.28 20.86 25.73
N THR A 30 -0.78 21.85 25.00
CA THR A 30 -1.52 23.07 24.70
C THR A 30 -2.31 22.89 23.40
N LEU A 31 -3.60 22.60 23.57
CA LEU A 31 -4.63 22.68 22.53
C LEU A 31 -4.49 23.98 21.74
N LYS A 32 -3.91 23.90 20.54
CA LYS A 32 -3.97 25.00 19.57
C LYS A 32 -5.34 24.96 18.88
N PRO A 33 -5.98 26.11 18.65
CA PRO A 33 -7.25 26.16 17.93
C PRO A 33 -7.06 25.60 16.51
N VAL A 34 -7.99 24.73 16.13
CA VAL A 34 -8.01 24.03 14.84
C VAL A 34 -8.26 25.05 13.72
N PRO A 35 -7.46 25.05 12.62
CA PRO A 35 -7.69 25.96 11.51
C PRO A 35 -9.01 25.66 10.79
N SER A 36 -9.86 26.68 10.66
CA SER A 36 -11.17 26.65 10.00
C SER A 36 -11.03 26.72 8.47
N GLY A 37 -10.61 25.63 7.85
CA GLY A 37 -10.45 25.49 6.40
C GLY A 37 -11.15 24.26 5.81
N PRO A 38 -11.13 24.08 4.48
CA PRO A 38 -11.78 22.97 3.77
C PRO A 38 -11.32 21.55 4.20
N GLN A 39 -10.26 21.43 5.00
CA GLN A 39 -9.79 20.18 5.61
C GLN A 39 -10.68 19.70 6.76
N GLN A 40 -11.47 20.58 7.38
CA GLN A 40 -12.43 20.21 8.43
C GLN A 40 -13.50 19.24 7.92
N TYR A 41 -13.85 19.31 6.62
CA TYR A 41 -14.95 18.55 6.02
C TYR A 41 -14.71 17.03 6.00
N ILE A 42 -13.47 16.53 5.93
CA ILE A 42 -13.21 15.07 5.85
C ILE A 42 -13.30 14.40 7.24
N CYS A 43 -12.99 15.13 8.32
CA CYS A 43 -13.15 14.63 9.68
C CYS A 43 -14.57 14.82 10.22
N THR A 44 -15.43 15.64 9.57
CA THR A 44 -16.79 15.91 10.04
C THR A 44 -17.92 15.29 9.21
N GLU A 45 -17.82 15.07 7.89
CA GLU A 45 -18.86 14.29 7.17
C GLU A 45 -18.48 13.82 5.75
N ARG A 46 -19.10 12.70 5.33
CA ARG A 46 -19.07 12.00 4.02
C ARG A 46 -17.78 12.16 3.19
N VAL A 47 -16.93 11.13 3.24
CA VAL A 47 -16.04 10.82 2.10
C VAL A 47 -16.96 10.70 0.89
N THR A 48 -16.93 11.67 -0.03
CA THR A 48 -17.66 11.55 -1.29
C THR A 48 -17.00 10.42 -2.05
N VAL A 49 -17.69 9.29 -2.11
CA VAL A 49 -17.18 8.09 -2.70
C VAL A 49 -17.32 8.18 -4.22
N LEU A 50 -16.49 9.02 -4.85
CA LEU A 50 -16.48 9.22 -6.30
C LEU A 50 -16.23 7.91 -7.09
N CYS A 51 -15.82 6.83 -6.42
CA CYS A 51 -15.48 5.54 -7.04
C CYS A 51 -16.53 4.43 -6.84
N LEU A 52 -17.58 4.63 -6.02
CA LEU A 52 -18.46 3.53 -5.60
C LEU A 52 -19.96 3.80 -5.83
N GLU A 53 -20.30 4.88 -6.54
CA GLU A 53 -21.62 5.04 -7.16
C GLU A 53 -21.76 4.11 -8.39
N PRO A 54 -22.98 3.76 -8.82
CA PRO A 54 -23.22 2.71 -9.82
C PRO A 54 -22.86 3.08 -11.27
N ASP A 55 -22.28 4.27 -11.52
CA ASP A 55 -22.03 4.77 -12.88
C ASP A 55 -20.68 4.34 -13.47
N PRO A 56 -20.59 4.11 -14.80
CA PRO A 56 -19.58 3.27 -15.44
C PRO A 56 -18.29 4.03 -15.82
N LYS A 57 -17.84 5.00 -15.02
CA LYS A 57 -16.47 5.50 -15.21
C LYS A 57 -15.52 4.42 -14.72
N PRO A 58 -14.65 3.87 -15.58
CA PRO A 58 -13.71 2.85 -15.12
C PRO A 58 -12.82 3.51 -14.06
N CYS A 59 -12.96 3.01 -12.83
CA CYS A 59 -12.20 3.43 -11.66
C CYS A 59 -10.71 3.53 -12.05
N ASP A 60 -9.93 4.53 -11.60
CA ASP A 60 -8.50 4.59 -11.94
C ASP A 60 -7.76 3.34 -11.45
N LEU A 61 -8.29 2.64 -10.42
CA LEU A 61 -7.82 1.31 -10.06
C LEU A 61 -8.04 0.29 -11.19
N ALA A 62 -9.20 0.34 -11.82
CA ALA A 62 -9.56 -0.52 -12.95
C ALA A 62 -8.80 -0.18 -14.23
N LEU A 63 -8.46 1.10 -14.45
CA LEU A 63 -7.73 1.56 -15.63
C LEU A 63 -6.21 1.40 -15.50
N ASN A 64 -5.66 1.72 -14.32
CA ASN A 64 -4.22 1.89 -14.17
C ASN A 64 -3.53 0.75 -13.42
N LEU A 65 -4.26 -0.08 -12.66
CA LEU A 65 -3.68 -1.26 -12.03
C LEU A 65 -3.55 -2.40 -13.03
N VAL A 66 -2.33 -2.57 -13.53
CA VAL A 66 -2.01 -3.59 -14.51
C VAL A 66 -1.92 -4.98 -13.86
N GLY A 67 -2.65 -5.93 -14.43
CA GLY A 67 -2.49 -7.37 -14.17
C GLY A 67 -2.96 -7.88 -12.81
N GLN A 68 -3.46 -7.04 -11.91
CA GLN A 68 -3.84 -7.46 -10.56
C GLN A 68 -5.37 -7.57 -10.39
N HIS A 69 -5.98 -8.58 -11.04
CA HIS A 69 -7.43 -8.78 -11.00
C HIS A 69 -7.96 -9.08 -9.59
N LEU A 70 -7.24 -9.91 -8.81
CA LEU A 70 -7.60 -10.22 -7.42
C LEU A 70 -7.58 -8.99 -6.51
N VAL A 71 -6.54 -8.16 -6.65
CA VAL A 71 -6.41 -6.90 -5.89
C VAL A 71 -7.57 -5.97 -6.20
N ARG A 72 -7.90 -5.80 -7.49
CA ARG A 72 -9.04 -4.97 -7.92
C ARG A 72 -10.34 -5.45 -7.28
N GLN A 73 -10.60 -6.76 -7.27
CA GLN A 73 -11.82 -7.32 -6.70
C GLN A 73 -11.88 -7.11 -5.18
N LEU A 74 -10.83 -7.51 -4.46
CA LEU A 74 -10.78 -7.48 -2.99
C LEU A 74 -10.83 -6.06 -2.44
N VAL A 75 -9.95 -5.19 -2.94
CA VAL A 75 -9.78 -3.84 -2.41
C VAL A 75 -11.02 -2.99 -2.68
N VAL A 76 -11.57 -3.05 -3.90
CA VAL A 76 -12.77 -2.26 -4.23
C VAL A 76 -13.97 -2.71 -3.39
N LYS A 77 -14.16 -4.03 -3.26
CA LYS A 77 -15.25 -4.59 -2.45
C LYS A 77 -15.10 -4.18 -0.98
N GLY A 78 -13.95 -4.45 -0.36
CA GLY A 78 -13.74 -4.19 1.05
C GLY A 78 -13.76 -2.71 1.42
N MET A 79 -13.18 -1.84 0.57
CA MET A 79 -13.29 -0.39 0.75
C MET A 79 -14.74 0.10 0.65
N ARG A 80 -15.53 -0.46 -0.26
CA ARG A 80 -16.96 -0.11 -0.40
C ARG A 80 -17.74 -0.46 0.84
N GLU A 81 -17.63 -1.71 1.27
CA GLU A 81 -18.34 -2.22 2.45
C GLU A 81 -17.97 -1.42 3.70
N PHE A 82 -16.67 -1.13 3.89
CA PHE A 82 -16.21 -0.34 5.03
C PHE A 82 -16.69 1.12 5.00
N LEU A 83 -16.61 1.80 3.85
CA LEU A 83 -17.00 3.21 3.74
C LEU A 83 -18.52 3.41 3.84
N GLN A 84 -19.31 2.44 3.39
CA GLN A 84 -20.76 2.45 3.50
C GLN A 84 -21.25 2.10 4.91
N ASN A 85 -20.45 1.38 5.69
CA ASN A 85 -20.76 1.11 7.08
C ASN A 85 -20.54 2.36 7.96
N HIS A 86 -21.63 2.97 8.41
CA HIS A 86 -21.56 4.17 9.25
C HIS A 86 -21.07 3.90 10.69
N ASP A 87 -21.15 2.67 11.17
CA ASP A 87 -20.70 2.23 12.49
C ASP A 87 -19.92 0.91 12.42
N PRO A 88 -18.67 0.94 11.90
CA PRO A 88 -17.82 -0.23 11.86
C PRO A 88 -17.46 -0.70 13.29
N VAL A 89 -17.37 -2.01 13.49
CA VAL A 89 -17.05 -2.65 14.78
C VAL A 89 -15.56 -2.63 15.12
N LYS A 90 -14.70 -2.43 14.11
CA LYS A 90 -13.26 -2.22 14.23
C LYS A 90 -12.73 -1.46 12.99
N PRO A 91 -11.51 -0.91 13.01
CA PRO A 91 -10.88 -0.32 11.81
C PRO A 91 -10.77 -1.32 10.66
N LEU A 92 -10.69 -0.80 9.43
CA LEU A 92 -10.36 -1.65 8.28
C LEU A 92 -8.86 -1.93 8.27
N VAL A 93 -8.50 -3.22 8.29
CA VAL A 93 -7.10 -3.66 8.24
C VAL A 93 -6.86 -4.47 6.96
N MET A 94 -6.04 -3.91 6.06
CA MET A 94 -5.65 -4.57 4.82
C MET A 94 -4.16 -4.92 4.86
N SER A 95 -3.81 -6.12 4.38
CA SER A 95 -2.42 -6.57 4.31
C SER A 95 -2.07 -6.98 2.88
N PHE A 96 -1.15 -6.25 2.26
CA PHE A 96 -0.75 -6.40 0.86
C PHE A 96 0.54 -7.23 0.78
N HIS A 97 0.47 -8.34 0.06
CA HIS A 97 1.56 -9.33 -0.03
C HIS A 97 1.89 -9.64 -1.48
N GLY A 98 3.17 -9.83 -1.79
CA GLY A 98 3.60 -10.23 -3.12
C GLY A 98 4.99 -9.74 -3.46
N TRP A 99 5.45 -10.04 -4.67
CA TRP A 99 6.80 -9.70 -5.11
C TRP A 99 7.02 -8.18 -5.28
N THR A 100 8.27 -7.76 -5.37
CA THR A 100 8.63 -6.36 -5.64
C THR A 100 8.12 -5.91 -7.02
N GLY A 101 7.69 -4.65 -7.13
CA GLY A 101 7.27 -4.05 -8.41
C GLY A 101 5.93 -4.53 -8.97
N THR A 102 5.14 -5.26 -8.19
CA THR A 102 3.80 -5.76 -8.58
C THR A 102 2.66 -4.77 -8.36
N GLY A 103 2.91 -3.65 -7.65
CA GLY A 103 1.95 -2.55 -7.51
C GLY A 103 1.44 -2.26 -6.09
N LYS A 104 1.95 -2.91 -5.03
CA LYS A 104 1.46 -2.71 -3.64
C LYS A 104 1.41 -1.24 -3.20
N THR A 105 2.55 -0.53 -3.27
CA THR A 105 2.66 0.90 -2.91
C THR A 105 1.90 1.80 -3.89
N TYR A 106 1.77 1.38 -5.15
CA TYR A 106 0.98 2.11 -6.14
C TYR A 106 -0.50 2.10 -5.79
N VAL A 107 -1.05 0.92 -5.45
CA VAL A 107 -2.44 0.75 -5.04
C VAL A 107 -2.74 1.53 -3.76
N SER A 108 -1.89 1.44 -2.73
CA SER A 108 -2.10 2.18 -1.48
C SER A 108 -2.09 3.69 -1.69
N SER A 109 -1.17 4.21 -2.50
CA SER A 109 -1.09 5.64 -2.84
C SER A 109 -2.33 6.10 -3.60
N MET A 110 -2.83 5.26 -4.52
CA MET A 110 -4.02 5.56 -5.31
C MET A 110 -5.29 5.55 -4.43
N LEU A 111 -5.42 4.59 -3.50
CA LEU A 111 -6.51 4.58 -2.51
C LEU A 111 -6.51 5.86 -1.67
N VAL A 112 -5.33 6.27 -1.19
CA VAL A 112 -5.20 7.49 -0.41
C VAL A 112 -5.61 8.73 -1.20
N ARG A 113 -5.25 8.84 -2.48
CA ARG A 113 -5.67 9.94 -3.36
C ARG A 113 -7.19 9.99 -3.56
N TYR A 114 -7.87 8.84 -3.48
CA TYR A 114 -9.32 8.79 -3.52
C TYR A 114 -10.00 9.21 -2.22
N LEU A 115 -9.37 8.90 -1.08
CA LEU A 115 -9.90 9.26 0.24
C LEU A 115 -9.63 10.74 0.58
N PHE A 116 -8.49 11.28 0.13
CA PHE A 116 -8.04 12.62 0.48
C PHE A 116 -7.58 13.39 -0.77
N ARG A 117 -8.10 14.61 -0.94
CA ARG A 117 -7.72 15.51 -2.06
C ARG A 117 -6.22 15.76 -2.14
N ASP A 118 -5.58 15.94 -0.99
CA ASP A 118 -4.13 16.15 -0.89
C ASP A 118 -3.32 14.84 -0.98
N GLY A 119 -4.00 13.71 -1.15
CA GLY A 119 -3.44 12.37 -1.18
C GLY A 119 -2.54 12.11 0.02
N VAL A 120 -1.35 11.58 -0.24
CA VAL A 120 -0.32 11.27 0.77
C VAL A 120 0.21 12.50 1.53
N ARG A 121 -0.06 13.72 1.04
CA ARG A 121 0.30 14.97 1.74
C ARG A 121 -0.74 15.39 2.77
N SER A 122 -1.90 14.75 2.80
CA SER A 122 -2.96 14.99 3.78
C SER A 122 -2.42 14.89 5.21
N PRO A 123 -2.87 15.76 6.14
CA PRO A 123 -2.49 15.64 7.55
C PRO A 123 -3.01 14.36 8.21
N TYR A 124 -4.01 13.70 7.61
CA TYR A 124 -4.68 12.49 8.11
C TYR A 124 -4.15 11.19 7.49
N VAL A 125 -3.08 11.28 6.69
CA VAL A 125 -2.40 10.12 6.11
C VAL A 125 -1.01 10.03 6.72
N HIS A 126 -0.69 8.86 7.26
CA HIS A 126 0.55 8.61 7.99
C HIS A 126 1.24 7.40 7.38
N GLN A 127 2.44 7.60 6.83
CA GLN A 127 3.23 6.53 6.24
C GLN A 127 4.47 6.24 7.09
N PHE A 128 4.69 4.97 7.38
CA PHE A 128 5.84 4.48 8.13
C PHE A 128 6.65 3.51 7.31
N SER A 129 7.98 3.72 7.22
CA SER A 129 8.95 2.73 6.73
C SER A 129 9.90 2.38 7.88
N PRO A 130 10.08 1.09 8.22
CA PRO A 130 11.01 0.66 9.26
C PRO A 130 12.43 1.16 9.04
N ILE A 131 12.92 1.12 7.79
CA ILE A 131 14.29 1.52 7.45
C ILE A 131 14.50 3.03 7.69
N VAL A 132 13.48 3.85 7.45
CA VAL A 132 13.59 5.32 7.55
C VAL A 132 13.29 5.82 8.95
N HIS A 133 12.22 5.33 9.57
CA HIS A 133 11.72 5.87 10.83
C HIS A 133 12.24 5.12 12.06
N PHE A 134 12.65 3.86 11.91
CA PHE A 134 13.08 3.00 13.02
C PHE A 134 14.46 2.33 12.75
N PRO A 135 15.51 3.09 12.33
CA PRO A 135 16.76 2.50 11.84
C PRO A 135 17.66 1.89 12.93
N HIS A 136 17.52 2.30 14.19
CA HIS A 136 18.44 1.96 15.29
C HIS A 136 17.77 1.07 16.32
N ALA A 137 18.22 -0.19 16.44
CA ALA A 137 17.63 -1.16 17.36
C ALA A 137 17.74 -0.72 18.83
N GLU A 138 18.77 0.05 19.19
CA GLU A 138 19.01 0.54 20.55
C GLU A 138 17.93 1.54 21.01
N GLN A 139 17.21 2.16 20.08
CA GLN A 139 16.17 3.15 20.35
C GLN A 139 14.75 2.55 20.31
N ILE A 140 14.63 1.22 20.28
CA ILE A 140 13.35 0.53 20.09
C ILE A 140 12.27 0.96 21.09
N GLU A 141 12.61 1.11 22.37
CA GLU A 141 11.63 1.54 23.40
C GLU A 141 11.12 2.96 23.15
N LYS A 142 12.00 3.88 22.76
CA LYS A 142 11.61 5.24 22.36
C LYS A 142 10.72 5.22 21.11
N TYR A 143 11.04 4.37 20.12
CA TYR A 143 10.23 4.24 18.92
C TYR A 143 8.84 3.68 19.23
N LYS A 144 8.73 2.72 20.14
CA LYS A 144 7.45 2.19 20.63
C LYS A 144 6.59 3.30 21.25
N GLU A 145 7.15 4.08 22.17
CA GLU A 145 6.45 5.19 22.82
C GLU A 145 5.99 6.27 21.83
N ASN A 146 6.88 6.66 20.92
CA ASN A 146 6.58 7.65 19.88
C ASN A 146 5.49 7.15 18.93
N LEU A 147 5.57 5.91 18.46
CA LEU A 147 4.60 5.31 17.56
C LEU A 147 3.21 5.24 18.21
N LYS A 148 3.16 4.77 19.47
CA LYS A 148 1.92 4.71 20.25
C LYS A 148 1.27 6.08 20.36
N SER A 149 2.05 7.08 20.79
CA SER A 149 1.58 8.45 20.99
C SER A 149 1.12 9.08 19.68
N TRP A 150 1.83 8.81 18.58
CA TRP A 150 1.49 9.31 17.26
C TRP A 150 0.16 8.76 16.76
N ILE A 151 -0.02 7.43 16.81
CA ILE A 151 -1.26 6.78 16.37
C ILE A 151 -2.42 7.30 17.22
N GLN A 152 -2.29 7.26 18.54
CA GLN A 152 -3.32 7.71 19.47
C GLN A 152 -3.68 9.20 19.25
N GLY A 153 -2.69 10.08 19.12
CA GLY A 153 -2.91 11.51 18.93
C GLY A 153 -3.62 11.84 17.61
N ASN A 154 -3.20 11.23 16.50
CA ASN A 154 -3.84 11.46 15.20
C ASN A 154 -5.23 10.85 15.12
N LEU A 155 -5.44 9.67 15.72
CA LEU A 155 -6.76 9.08 15.85
C LEU A 155 -7.69 9.93 16.73
N THR A 156 -7.18 10.57 17.78
CA THR A 156 -7.94 11.53 18.59
C THR A 156 -8.37 12.73 17.75
N ASN A 157 -7.46 13.27 16.94
CA ASN A 157 -7.71 14.41 16.06
C ASN A 157 -8.68 14.08 14.91
N CYS A 158 -8.56 12.88 14.32
CA CYS A 158 -9.41 12.42 13.24
C CYS A 158 -9.52 10.89 13.23
N GLY A 159 -10.70 10.37 13.61
CA GLY A 159 -10.96 8.93 13.64
C GLY A 159 -10.97 8.25 12.26
N ARG A 160 -10.90 9.01 11.16
CA ARG A 160 -10.80 8.52 9.77
C ARG A 160 -9.37 8.56 9.21
N SER A 161 -8.38 8.66 10.08
CA SER A 161 -6.97 8.67 9.65
C SER A 161 -6.58 7.34 8.98
N VAL A 162 -5.64 7.43 8.03
CA VAL A 162 -5.10 6.27 7.31
C VAL A 162 -3.64 6.07 7.68
N PHE A 163 -3.30 4.86 8.09
CA PHE A 163 -1.95 4.46 8.47
C PHE A 163 -1.40 3.44 7.47
N LEU A 164 -0.33 3.80 6.77
CA LEU A 164 0.39 2.95 5.83
C LEU A 164 1.68 2.47 6.50
N PHE A 165 1.89 1.17 6.62
CA PHE A 165 3.17 0.60 7.09
C PHE A 165 3.81 -0.14 5.92
N ASP A 166 4.89 0.43 5.38
CA ASP A 166 5.66 -0.13 4.30
C ASP A 166 6.74 -1.09 4.83
N GLU A 167 7.14 -2.06 4.01
CA GLU A 167 8.12 -3.09 4.37
C GLU A 167 7.85 -3.75 5.73
N MET A 168 6.58 -4.10 5.98
CA MET A 168 6.15 -4.64 7.27
C MET A 168 6.90 -5.93 7.68
N ASP A 169 7.39 -6.69 6.70
CA ASP A 169 8.30 -7.84 6.90
C ASP A 169 9.60 -7.49 7.62
N LYS A 170 10.02 -6.23 7.59
CA LYS A 170 11.22 -5.71 8.24
C LYS A 170 10.93 -4.96 9.54
N MET A 171 9.66 -4.86 9.93
CA MET A 171 9.29 -4.15 11.15
C MET A 171 9.68 -4.97 12.38
N HIS A 172 10.29 -4.31 13.38
CA HIS A 172 10.67 -4.96 14.62
C HIS A 172 9.41 -5.43 15.38
N PRO A 173 9.32 -6.69 15.86
CA PRO A 173 8.11 -7.25 16.50
C PRO A 173 7.54 -6.36 17.61
N GLY A 174 8.41 -5.83 18.47
CA GLY A 174 7.98 -4.91 19.54
C GLY A 174 7.28 -3.62 19.07
N LEU A 175 7.47 -3.15 17.84
CA LEU A 175 6.69 -2.04 17.27
C LEU A 175 5.32 -2.51 16.77
N ILE A 176 5.22 -3.77 16.37
CA ILE A 176 3.98 -4.39 15.90
C ILE A 176 3.06 -4.61 17.10
N ASP A 177 3.61 -5.01 18.24
CA ASP A 177 2.89 -5.09 19.52
C ASP A 177 2.25 -3.76 19.94
N VAL A 178 2.86 -2.63 19.55
CA VAL A 178 2.30 -1.30 19.80
C VAL A 178 1.11 -1.00 18.89
N ILE A 179 1.07 -1.57 17.69
CA ILE A 179 0.01 -1.33 16.70
C ILE A 179 -1.23 -2.19 17.03
N ILE A 180 -1.03 -3.44 17.48
CA ILE A 180 -2.10 -4.43 17.75
C ILE A 180 -3.32 -3.83 18.48
N PRO A 181 -3.16 -3.10 19.60
CA PRO A 181 -4.31 -2.57 20.35
C PRO A 181 -5.19 -1.61 19.56
N PHE A 182 -4.68 -1.01 18.46
CA PHE A 182 -5.42 -0.10 17.60
C PHE A 182 -6.17 -0.80 16.47
N LEU A 183 -5.98 -2.11 16.27
CA LEU A 183 -6.61 -2.88 15.18
C LEU A 183 -7.88 -3.62 15.62
N GLY A 184 -8.03 -3.86 16.93
CA GLY A 184 -9.15 -4.62 17.49
C GLY A 184 -10.45 -3.83 17.65
N PRO A 185 -11.51 -4.49 18.16
CA PRO A 185 -12.80 -3.85 18.45
C PRO A 185 -12.76 -2.95 19.70
N SER A 186 -11.63 -2.94 20.42
CA SER A 186 -11.41 -2.19 21.65
C SER A 186 -11.74 -0.70 21.46
N TRP A 187 -12.62 -0.22 22.34
CA TRP A 187 -13.33 1.04 22.22
C TRP A 187 -12.48 2.26 22.57
N VAL A 188 -12.77 3.35 21.84
CA VAL A 188 -12.79 4.76 22.27
C VAL A 188 -11.93 5.07 23.49
N VAL A 189 -10.74 5.61 23.24
CA VAL A 189 -10.00 6.37 24.25
C VAL A 189 -10.31 7.84 23.98
N TYR A 190 -10.86 8.57 24.95
CA TYR A 190 -11.15 10.02 24.85
C TYR A 190 -12.22 10.48 23.84
N GLY A 191 -13.25 9.67 23.56
CA GLY A 191 -14.44 10.14 22.83
C GLY A 191 -14.34 10.13 21.30
N THR A 192 -13.20 9.73 20.71
CA THR A 192 -13.05 9.59 19.26
C THR A 192 -13.23 8.14 18.82
N ASN A 193 -14.02 7.92 17.77
CA ASN A 193 -14.29 6.59 17.21
C ASN A 193 -13.15 6.14 16.28
N TYR A 194 -12.18 5.41 16.84
CA TYR A 194 -11.04 4.86 16.10
C TYR A 194 -11.43 3.79 15.08
N ARG A 195 -12.63 3.21 15.20
CA ARG A 195 -13.11 2.12 14.32
C ARG A 195 -13.29 2.56 12.86
N LYS A 196 -13.24 3.87 12.58
CA LYS A 196 -13.32 4.43 11.23
C LYS A 196 -11.97 4.60 10.55
N ALA A 197 -10.87 4.24 11.22
CA ALA A 197 -9.53 4.31 10.67
C ALA A 197 -9.28 3.19 9.65
N ILE A 198 -8.25 3.37 8.82
CA ILE A 198 -7.80 2.36 7.87
C ILE A 198 -6.30 2.12 8.10
N PHE A 199 -5.94 0.85 8.24
CA PHE A 199 -4.57 0.38 8.35
C PHE A 199 -4.24 -0.42 7.09
N ILE A 200 -3.14 -0.08 6.42
CA ILE A 200 -2.63 -0.80 5.25
C ILE A 200 -1.21 -1.23 5.54
N PHE A 201 -1.00 -2.53 5.63
CA PHE A 201 0.31 -3.16 5.75
C PHE A 201 0.80 -3.55 4.36
N ILE A 202 2.02 -3.19 4.02
CA ILE A 202 2.63 -3.52 2.74
C ILE A 202 3.87 -4.35 3.02
N SER A 203 3.92 -5.55 2.46
CA SER A 203 5.00 -6.48 2.71
C SER A 203 5.43 -7.23 1.45
N ASN A 204 6.73 -7.50 1.36
CA ASN A 204 7.25 -8.47 0.38
C ASN A 204 7.27 -9.90 0.95
N GLY A 205 6.98 -10.06 2.25
CA GLY A 205 6.79 -11.35 2.89
C GLY A 205 5.70 -12.15 2.17
N GLY A 206 6.01 -13.40 1.85
CA GLY A 206 5.14 -14.29 1.09
C GLY A 206 5.25 -14.18 -0.42
N GLY A 207 6.03 -13.22 -0.94
CA GLY A 207 6.14 -13.01 -2.39
C GLY A 207 6.72 -14.21 -3.13
N GLU A 208 7.65 -14.95 -2.52
CA GLU A 208 8.27 -16.13 -3.14
C GLU A 208 7.27 -17.28 -3.28
N GLN A 209 6.50 -17.56 -2.23
CA GLN A 209 5.47 -18.60 -2.21
C GLN A 209 4.35 -18.28 -3.20
N ILE A 210 3.90 -17.02 -3.25
CA ILE A 210 2.93 -16.56 -4.25
C ILE A 210 3.48 -16.77 -5.66
N ASN A 211 4.74 -16.42 -5.92
CA ASN A 211 5.37 -16.61 -7.22
C ASN A 211 5.49 -18.10 -7.60
N ARG A 212 5.93 -18.95 -6.66
CA ARG A 212 6.05 -20.40 -6.86
C ARG A 212 4.69 -21.02 -7.20
N MET A 213 3.66 -20.72 -6.41
CA MET A 213 2.30 -21.20 -6.67
C MET A 213 1.77 -20.72 -8.03
N THR A 214 2.02 -19.46 -8.38
CA THR A 214 1.62 -18.90 -9.68
C THR A 214 2.31 -19.65 -10.83
N LEU A 215 3.59 -20.00 -10.66
CA LEU A 215 4.36 -20.75 -11.65
C LEU A 215 3.88 -22.20 -11.75
N ASP A 216 3.59 -22.87 -10.63
CA ASP A 216 3.05 -24.24 -10.60
C ASP A 216 1.71 -24.33 -11.33
N LEU A 217 0.81 -23.37 -11.11
CA LEU A 217 -0.46 -23.27 -11.83
C LEU A 217 -0.27 -23.01 -13.32
N TRP A 218 0.71 -22.18 -13.68
CA TRP A 218 1.05 -21.94 -15.07
C TRP A 218 1.58 -23.20 -15.78
N HIS A 219 2.45 -23.98 -15.12
CA HIS A 219 2.89 -25.28 -15.62
C HIS A 219 1.72 -26.27 -15.76
N ALA A 220 0.75 -26.20 -14.84
CA ALA A 220 -0.50 -26.95 -14.90
C ALA A 220 -1.51 -26.41 -15.94
N ARG A 221 -1.09 -25.51 -16.84
CA ARG A 221 -1.90 -24.92 -17.92
C ARG A 221 -3.07 -24.06 -17.44
N LYS A 222 -3.02 -23.56 -16.21
CA LYS A 222 -3.94 -22.55 -15.71
C LYS A 222 -3.33 -21.18 -15.87
N ASP A 223 -3.99 -20.30 -16.62
CA ASP A 223 -3.46 -18.98 -16.86
C ASP A 223 -3.54 -18.11 -15.59
N ARG A 224 -2.60 -17.16 -15.46
CA ARG A 224 -2.52 -16.23 -14.33
C ARG A 224 -3.84 -15.51 -14.09
N GLU A 225 -4.50 -15.10 -15.16
CA GLU A 225 -5.76 -14.37 -15.15
C GLU A 225 -6.94 -15.23 -14.63
N GLU A 226 -6.80 -16.56 -14.62
CA GLU A 226 -7.78 -17.53 -14.13
C GLU A 226 -7.55 -17.92 -12.66
N ILE A 227 -6.44 -17.48 -12.06
CA ILE A 227 -6.12 -17.75 -10.65
C ILE A 227 -7.15 -17.04 -9.77
N SER A 228 -7.81 -17.81 -8.89
CA SER A 228 -8.75 -17.33 -7.89
C SER A 228 -8.07 -17.17 -6.53
N LEU A 229 -8.79 -16.59 -5.56
CA LEU A 229 -8.30 -16.50 -4.18
C LEU A 229 -8.13 -17.88 -3.53
N GLN A 230 -9.04 -18.82 -3.83
CA GLN A 230 -9.01 -20.18 -3.29
C GLN A 230 -7.75 -20.92 -3.73
N ASP A 231 -7.30 -20.68 -4.97
CA ASP A 231 -6.05 -21.26 -5.47
C ASP A 231 -4.84 -20.74 -4.69
N LEU A 232 -4.91 -19.54 -4.10
CA LEU A 232 -3.80 -18.93 -3.39
C LEU A 232 -3.88 -19.13 -1.87
N GLU A 233 -4.97 -19.69 -1.33
CA GLU A 233 -5.15 -19.83 0.11
C GLU A 233 -4.00 -20.61 0.76
N SER A 234 -3.56 -21.72 0.15
CA SER A 234 -2.44 -22.52 0.67
C SER A 234 -1.12 -21.78 0.59
N ALA A 235 -0.82 -21.12 -0.54
CA ALA A 235 0.42 -20.39 -0.73
C ALA A 235 0.51 -19.12 0.12
N VAL A 236 -0.63 -18.44 0.29
CA VAL A 236 -0.80 -17.31 1.21
C VAL A 236 -0.65 -17.81 2.63
N SER A 237 -1.26 -18.94 2.99
CA SER A 237 -1.09 -19.56 4.30
C SER A 237 0.39 -19.90 4.56
N GLU A 238 1.05 -20.65 3.68
CA GLU A 238 2.47 -21.01 3.80
C GLU A 238 3.38 -19.77 3.89
N ALA A 239 3.15 -18.79 3.01
CA ALA A 239 3.82 -17.48 3.01
C ALA A 239 3.74 -16.76 4.37
N VAL A 240 2.62 -16.91 5.04
CA VAL A 240 2.21 -16.15 6.21
C VAL A 240 2.53 -16.90 7.51
N PHE A 241 2.39 -18.22 7.55
CA PHE A 241 2.49 -19.05 8.75
C PHE A 241 3.81 -19.82 8.87
N GLU A 242 4.51 -20.15 7.78
CA GLU A 242 5.66 -21.07 7.82
C GLU A 242 7.03 -20.38 7.82
N ASN A 243 7.10 -19.05 7.77
CA ASN A 243 8.37 -18.32 7.71
C ASN A 243 8.81 -17.78 9.10
N PRO A 244 9.68 -18.47 9.86
CA PRO A 244 10.04 -18.12 11.23
C PRO A 244 10.84 -16.81 11.38
N ASN A 245 11.30 -16.21 10.28
CA ASN A 245 12.07 -14.97 10.24
C ASN A 245 11.22 -13.71 9.98
N ASN A 246 9.94 -13.85 9.63
CA ASN A 246 9.07 -12.69 9.41
C ASN A 246 8.43 -12.26 10.74
N GLY A 247 9.07 -11.32 11.43
CA GLY A 247 8.63 -10.79 12.73
C GLY A 247 7.20 -10.22 12.74
N PHE A 248 6.69 -9.84 11.56
CA PHE A 248 5.30 -9.42 11.36
C PHE A 248 4.27 -10.46 11.76
N TRP A 249 4.58 -11.75 11.62
CA TRP A 249 3.59 -12.81 11.68
C TRP A 249 3.70 -13.71 12.90
N LYS A 250 4.81 -13.62 13.64
CA LYS A 250 4.87 -14.04 15.06
C LYS A 250 4.23 -13.03 16.01
N SER A 251 3.67 -11.94 15.48
CA SER A 251 2.96 -10.94 16.28
C SER A 251 1.50 -11.35 16.45
N GLY A 252 0.86 -10.93 17.55
CA GLY A 252 -0.54 -11.23 17.85
C GLY A 252 -1.56 -10.77 16.79
N ILE A 253 -1.15 -10.05 15.73
CA ILE A 253 -2.04 -9.58 14.64
C ILE A 253 -2.80 -10.74 13.96
N ILE A 254 -2.11 -11.84 13.65
CA ILE A 254 -2.74 -13.01 13.02
C ILE A 254 -3.47 -13.86 14.05
N GLU A 255 -2.85 -14.09 15.21
CA GLU A 255 -3.43 -14.91 16.28
C GLU A 255 -4.78 -14.35 16.74
N GLU A 256 -4.92 -13.02 16.74
CA GLU A 256 -6.16 -12.31 17.08
C GLU A 256 -7.08 -12.05 15.88
N HIS A 257 -6.77 -12.58 14.69
CA HIS A 257 -7.55 -12.39 13.44
C HIS A 257 -7.86 -10.91 13.13
N LEU A 258 -6.88 -10.03 13.31
CA LEU A 258 -7.08 -8.58 13.21
C LEU A 258 -7.12 -8.07 11.76
N ILE A 259 -6.64 -8.85 10.79
CA ILE A 259 -6.67 -8.52 9.36
C ILE A 259 -8.02 -8.84 8.74
N ASP A 260 -8.62 -7.86 8.05
CA ASP A 260 -9.87 -8.04 7.32
C ASP A 260 -9.64 -8.57 5.90
N LEU A 261 -8.63 -8.03 5.21
CA LEU A 261 -8.34 -8.35 3.82
C LEU A 261 -6.87 -8.67 3.65
N LEU A 262 -6.60 -9.94 3.34
CA LEU A 262 -5.29 -10.35 2.82
C LEU A 262 -5.33 -10.25 1.30
N VAL A 263 -4.47 -9.39 0.75
CA VAL A 263 -4.49 -8.99 -0.66
C VAL A 263 -3.22 -9.49 -1.36
N PRO A 264 -3.28 -10.60 -2.11
CA PRO A 264 -2.13 -11.12 -2.85
C PRO A 264 -1.90 -10.37 -4.16
N PHE A 265 -0.64 -10.06 -4.44
CA PHE A 265 -0.16 -9.43 -5.67
C PHE A 265 0.67 -10.44 -6.44
N LEU A 266 0.15 -10.84 -7.60
CA LEU A 266 0.72 -11.88 -8.43
C LEU A 266 1.84 -11.31 -9.34
N PRO A 267 2.83 -12.12 -9.77
CA PRO A 267 3.98 -11.67 -10.57
C PRO A 267 3.65 -11.34 -12.04
N LEU A 268 4.15 -10.22 -12.57
CA LEU A 268 3.69 -9.69 -13.86
C LEU A 268 4.29 -10.41 -15.08
N LYS A 269 3.45 -10.88 -16.02
CA LYS A 269 3.87 -11.33 -17.37
C LYS A 269 4.42 -10.18 -18.23
N GLN A 270 5.15 -10.49 -19.32
CA GLN A 270 5.71 -9.46 -20.22
C GLN A 270 4.68 -8.47 -20.77
N HIS A 271 3.47 -8.93 -21.15
CA HIS A 271 2.46 -8.02 -21.69
C HIS A 271 1.97 -6.98 -20.65
N HIS A 272 2.00 -7.31 -19.36
CA HIS A 272 1.76 -6.36 -18.27
C HIS A 272 2.87 -5.32 -18.17
N VAL A 273 4.12 -5.75 -18.30
CA VAL A 273 5.26 -4.82 -18.35
C VAL A 273 5.08 -3.83 -19.49
N LYS A 274 4.69 -4.29 -20.69
CA LYS A 274 4.41 -3.41 -21.84
C LYS A 274 3.34 -2.36 -21.51
N GLN A 275 2.27 -2.73 -20.80
CA GLN A 275 1.25 -1.78 -20.35
C GLN A 275 1.82 -0.76 -19.36
N CYS A 276 2.69 -1.17 -18.43
CA CYS A 276 3.40 -0.23 -17.56
C CYS A 276 4.26 0.77 -18.35
N VAL A 277 4.93 0.32 -19.42
CA VAL A 277 5.74 1.20 -20.28
C VAL A 277 4.85 2.23 -20.99
N VAL A 278 3.70 1.80 -21.53
CA VAL A 278 2.72 2.71 -22.15
C VAL A 278 2.25 3.76 -21.14
N ASN A 279 1.91 3.33 -19.93
CA ASN A 279 1.45 4.23 -18.87
C ASN A 279 2.55 5.23 -18.47
N GLU A 280 3.79 4.79 -18.36
CA GLU A 280 4.94 5.65 -18.03
C GLU A 280 5.19 6.70 -19.12
N LEU A 281 5.25 6.28 -20.40
CA LEU A 281 5.42 7.20 -21.54
C LEU A 281 4.31 8.26 -21.57
N THR A 282 3.07 7.83 -21.37
CA THR A 282 1.90 8.71 -21.35
C THR A 282 1.98 9.71 -20.19
N GLN A 283 2.39 9.26 -19.00
CA GLN A 283 2.55 10.14 -17.83
C GLN A 283 3.65 11.19 -18.01
N GLN A 284 4.72 10.85 -18.74
CA GLN A 284 5.80 11.80 -19.07
C GLN A 284 5.48 12.69 -20.28
N GLY A 285 4.29 12.54 -20.90
CA GLY A 285 3.93 13.28 -22.12
C GLY A 285 4.75 12.89 -23.36
N LEU A 286 5.37 11.72 -23.34
CA LEU A 286 6.18 11.20 -24.44
C LEU A 286 5.33 10.45 -25.47
N THR A 287 5.78 10.44 -26.72
CA THR A 287 5.12 9.70 -27.79
C THR A 287 5.24 8.19 -27.55
N VAL A 288 4.10 7.50 -27.52
CA VAL A 288 4.04 6.05 -27.35
C VAL A 288 4.49 5.36 -28.64
N ARG A 289 5.73 4.84 -28.65
CA ARG A 289 6.28 4.09 -29.79
C ARG A 289 6.47 2.60 -29.46
N GLN A 290 6.06 1.74 -30.39
CA GLN A 290 6.11 0.27 -30.20
C GLN A 290 7.52 -0.29 -30.07
N ASP A 291 8.50 0.32 -30.74
CA ASP A 291 9.91 -0.04 -30.63
C ASP A 291 10.46 0.21 -29.22
N ILE A 292 10.13 1.36 -28.61
CA ILE A 292 10.49 1.65 -27.21
C ILE A 292 9.83 0.64 -26.27
N ILE A 293 8.52 0.38 -26.43
CA ILE A 293 7.77 -0.55 -25.58
C ILE A 293 8.43 -1.93 -25.58
N GLN A 294 8.77 -2.42 -26.76
CA GLN A 294 9.41 -3.72 -26.93
C GLN A 294 10.82 -3.73 -26.33
N ALA A 295 11.65 -2.73 -26.63
CA ALA A 295 13.02 -2.63 -26.11
C ALA A 295 13.07 -2.58 -24.57
N VAL A 296 12.20 -1.77 -23.95
CA VAL A 296 12.09 -1.71 -22.50
C VAL A 296 11.64 -3.06 -21.94
N ALA A 297 10.58 -3.67 -22.50
CA ALA A 297 10.04 -4.93 -22.01
C ALA A 297 11.04 -6.11 -22.14
N ASP A 298 11.84 -6.15 -23.20
CA ASP A 298 12.85 -7.20 -23.43
C ASP A 298 14.08 -7.04 -22.55
N SER A 299 14.39 -5.80 -22.15
CA SER A 299 15.53 -5.49 -21.29
C SER A 299 15.30 -5.92 -19.82
N ILE A 300 14.05 -6.19 -19.42
CA ILE A 300 13.70 -6.62 -18.05
C ILE A 300 14.05 -8.10 -17.84
N PRO A 301 14.60 -8.48 -16.67
CA PRO A 301 14.80 -9.88 -16.33
C PRO A 301 13.48 -10.59 -16.02
N TYR A 302 13.37 -11.85 -16.45
CA TYR A 302 12.21 -12.71 -16.23
C TYR A 302 12.63 -14.04 -15.58
N PHE A 303 11.70 -14.68 -14.87
CA PHE A 303 11.86 -15.96 -14.21
C PHE A 303 10.73 -16.95 -14.60
N PRO A 304 11.02 -18.27 -14.57
CA PRO A 304 12.37 -18.84 -14.49
C PRO A 304 13.22 -18.49 -15.74
N GLU A 305 14.53 -18.68 -15.67
CA GLU A 305 15.47 -18.14 -16.68
C GLU A 305 15.25 -18.75 -18.08
N GLU A 306 14.86 -20.02 -18.11
CA GLU A 306 14.65 -20.80 -19.32
C GLU A 306 13.35 -20.43 -20.04
N GLU A 307 12.28 -20.23 -19.27
CA GLU A 307 10.92 -20.01 -19.80
C GLU A 307 10.54 -18.53 -19.85
N ARG A 308 11.24 -17.68 -19.09
CA ARG A 308 11.08 -16.21 -19.05
C ARG A 308 9.62 -15.75 -18.91
N VAL A 309 8.86 -16.38 -18.02
CA VAL A 309 7.40 -16.20 -17.92
C VAL A 309 7.04 -14.90 -17.20
N PHE A 310 7.63 -14.66 -16.02
CA PHE A 310 7.24 -13.59 -15.11
C PHE A 310 8.39 -12.62 -14.85
N SER A 311 8.10 -11.33 -14.75
CA SER A 311 9.12 -10.31 -14.53
C SER A 311 9.68 -10.39 -13.10
N SER A 312 11.02 -10.45 -12.99
CA SER A 312 11.70 -10.52 -11.69
C SER A 312 11.64 -9.20 -10.91
N THR A 313 11.37 -8.07 -11.58
CA THR A 313 11.26 -6.75 -10.96
C THR A 313 9.87 -6.13 -11.06
N GLY A 314 8.90 -6.84 -11.64
CA GLY A 314 7.64 -6.25 -12.07
C GLY A 314 7.87 -4.95 -12.86
N CYS A 315 7.08 -3.91 -12.57
CA CYS A 315 7.21 -2.61 -13.22
C CYS A 315 8.16 -1.64 -12.50
N LYS A 316 8.89 -2.08 -11.46
CA LYS A 316 9.72 -1.18 -10.62
C LYS A 316 10.81 -0.45 -11.39
N THR A 317 11.41 -1.09 -12.40
CA THR A 317 12.53 -0.53 -13.18
C THR A 317 12.10 0.08 -14.51
N VAL A 318 10.79 0.14 -14.79
CA VAL A 318 10.25 0.64 -16.06
C VAL A 318 10.61 2.11 -16.27
N ALA A 319 10.35 2.98 -15.27
CA ALA A 319 10.62 4.42 -15.38
C ALA A 319 12.10 4.71 -15.75
N SER A 320 13.05 4.10 -15.04
CA SER A 320 14.48 4.28 -15.33
C SER A 320 14.89 3.78 -16.72
N ARG A 321 14.23 2.73 -17.23
CA ARG A 321 14.51 2.18 -18.55
C ARG A 321 13.87 3.03 -19.64
N VAL A 322 12.65 3.53 -19.44
CA VAL A 322 12.00 4.46 -20.36
C VAL A 322 12.91 5.66 -20.62
N THR A 323 13.45 6.29 -19.58
CA THR A 323 14.41 7.41 -19.72
C THR A 323 15.67 7.04 -20.52
N PHE A 324 16.10 5.77 -20.50
CA PHE A 324 17.25 5.31 -21.26
C PHE A 324 16.94 5.07 -22.75
N PHE A 325 15.70 4.68 -23.08
CA PHE A 325 15.29 4.31 -24.44
C PHE A 325 14.48 5.41 -25.17
N SER A 326 14.04 6.46 -24.48
CA SER A 326 13.13 7.51 -24.99
C SER A 326 13.83 8.64 -25.74
#